data_AF-A0A2M7KMS7-F1
#
_entry.id   AF-A0A2M7KMS7-F1
#
_cell.length_a   1.000
_cell.length_b   1.000
_cell.length_c   1.000
_cell.angle_alpha   90.00
_cell.angle_beta   90.00
_cell.angle_gamma   90.00
#
_symmetry.space_group_name_H-M   'P 1'
#
loop_
_entity.id
_entity.type
_entity.pdbx_description
1 polymer ?
#
loop_
_entity_poly.entity_id
_entity_poly.type
_entity_poly.pdbx_seq_one_letter_code
_entity_poly.pdbx_strand_id
1 'polypeptide(L)'
;MVDKAAIVKVHHDGQRVAFDPATGFIDFPGGMTKFTIRRDEQTGLYLTLSNSNTDPEYANQRNVLCLNASRDLLHWEKKATLLEDDLDLPWPDSIRYTGFQYVDWQFDGDPAGRQDLLYMVRTAYDGAHNFHDANRMTFHRVEGFRGLL
;
A
#
# COMPACT_ATOMS: atom_id res chain seq x y z
N MET A 1 -14.81 -9.76 -4.05
CA MET A 1 -14.12 -8.81 -4.95
C MET A 1 -13.04 -8.16 -4.12
N VAL A 2 -11.79 -8.26 -4.56
CA VAL A 2 -10.61 -7.73 -3.86
C VAL A 2 -9.86 -6.79 -4.79
N ASP A 3 -8.95 -5.98 -4.24
CA ASP A 3 -8.05 -5.12 -5.01
C ASP A 3 -8.74 -4.26 -6.07
N LYS A 4 -9.79 -3.56 -5.64
CA LYS A 4 -10.46 -2.53 -6.44
C LYS A 4 -10.37 -1.17 -5.77
N ALA A 5 -10.27 -0.12 -6.57
CA ALA A 5 -10.44 1.26 -6.13
C ALA A 5 -11.43 1.99 -7.04
N ALA A 6 -12.07 3.02 -6.49
CA ALA A 6 -12.89 3.97 -7.24
C ALA A 6 -12.05 5.22 -7.56
N ILE A 7 -11.98 5.60 -8.82
CA ILE A 7 -11.39 6.86 -9.27
C ILE A 7 -12.50 7.87 -9.53
N VAL A 8 -12.41 8.99 -8.83
CA VAL A 8 -13.27 10.14 -9.04
C VAL A 8 -12.54 11.19 -9.86
N LYS A 9 -13.23 11.80 -10.82
CA LYS A 9 -12.69 12.91 -11.60
C LYS A 9 -13.02 14.22 -10.90
N VAL A 10 -11.99 15.02 -10.66
CA VAL A 10 -12.11 16.37 -10.12
C VAL A 10 -11.95 17.35 -11.28
N HIS A 11 -12.97 18.18 -11.51
CA HIS A 11 -13.03 19.15 -12.59
C HIS A 11 -13.03 20.57 -12.04
N HIS A 12 -12.63 21.53 -12.88
CA HIS A 12 -12.69 22.97 -12.58
C HIS A 12 -12.02 23.31 -11.24
N ASP A 13 -10.78 22.82 -11.06
CA ASP A 13 -9.97 23.07 -9.86
C ASP A 13 -10.66 22.73 -8.53
N GLY A 14 -11.48 21.67 -8.51
CA GLY A 14 -12.17 21.21 -7.30
C GLY A 14 -13.64 21.58 -7.21
N GLN A 15 -14.18 22.38 -8.12
CA GLN A 15 -15.57 22.83 -8.05
C GLN A 15 -16.60 21.73 -8.42
N ARG A 16 -16.16 20.67 -9.11
CA ARG A 16 -17.04 19.55 -9.46
C ARG A 16 -16.31 18.22 -9.34
N VAL A 17 -16.94 17.27 -8.67
CA VAL A 17 -16.50 15.86 -8.60
C VAL A 17 -17.49 14.99 -9.36
N ALA A 18 -16.99 14.08 -10.18
CA ALA A 18 -17.80 13.15 -10.95
C ALA A 18 -17.27 11.71 -10.83
N PHE A 19 -18.18 10.75 -10.78
CA PHE A 19 -17.89 9.32 -10.79
C PHE A 19 -18.82 8.65 -11.81
N ASP A 20 -18.24 7.82 -12.68
CA ASP A 20 -18.98 6.98 -13.61
C ASP A 20 -18.84 5.52 -13.15
N PRO A 21 -19.89 4.85 -12.66
CA PRO A 21 -19.78 3.47 -12.18
C PRO A 21 -19.40 2.47 -13.27
N ALA A 22 -19.59 2.78 -14.56
CA ALA A 22 -19.21 1.91 -15.66
C ALA A 22 -17.71 1.92 -15.94
N THR A 23 -17.01 3.03 -15.64
CA THR A 23 -15.57 3.19 -15.95
C THR A 23 -14.71 3.59 -14.77
N GLY A 24 -15.31 3.88 -13.62
CA GLY A 24 -14.66 4.49 -12.46
C GLY A 24 -14.04 3.50 -11.49
N PHE A 25 -14.28 2.20 -11.66
CA PHE A 25 -13.60 1.16 -10.89
C PHE A 25 -12.36 0.68 -11.63
N ILE A 26 -11.23 0.63 -10.94
CA ILE A 26 -9.96 0.09 -11.44
C ILE A 26 -9.48 -1.07 -10.59
N ASP A 27 -8.61 -1.91 -11.16
CA ASP A 27 -7.76 -2.80 -10.38
C ASP A 27 -6.73 -1.98 -9.61
N PHE A 28 -6.70 -2.14 -8.29
CA PHE A 28 -5.80 -1.42 -7.41
C PHE A 28 -5.37 -2.30 -6.22
N PRO A 29 -4.07 -2.59 -6.07
CA PRO A 29 -3.59 -3.45 -5.00
C PRO A 29 -3.85 -2.84 -3.62
N GLY A 30 -4.63 -3.53 -2.78
CA GLY A 30 -4.97 -3.07 -1.44
C GLY A 30 -6.01 -1.97 -1.37
N GLY A 31 -6.82 -1.79 -2.42
CA GLY A 31 -7.80 -0.68 -2.52
C GLY A 31 -8.90 -0.65 -1.45
N MET A 32 -9.09 -1.76 -0.72
CA MET A 32 -10.02 -1.86 0.41
C MET A 32 -9.40 -1.36 1.74
N THR A 33 -8.11 -1.01 1.74
CA THR A 33 -7.36 -0.56 2.93
C THR A 33 -6.83 0.85 2.71
N LYS A 34 -6.34 1.51 3.77
CA LYS A 34 -5.76 2.86 3.65
C LYS A 34 -4.45 2.78 2.87
N PHE A 35 -4.30 3.64 1.87
CA PHE A 35 -3.08 3.81 1.08
C PHE A 35 -2.78 5.31 0.87
N THR A 36 -1.51 5.61 0.59
CA THR A 36 -1.03 6.94 0.18
C THR A 36 -0.31 6.79 -1.15
N ILE A 37 -0.64 7.62 -2.14
CA ILE A 37 0.05 7.67 -3.44
C ILE A 37 0.94 8.90 -3.50
N ARG A 38 2.18 8.75 -3.94
CA ARG A 38 3.10 9.87 -4.22
C ARG A 38 3.80 9.66 -5.55
N ARG A 39 4.08 10.74 -6.27
CA ARG A 39 4.85 10.69 -7.51
C ARG A 39 6.33 10.82 -7.20
N ASP A 40 7.12 9.90 -7.74
CA ASP A 40 8.57 10.05 -7.80
C ASP A 40 8.93 10.95 -8.98
N GLU A 41 9.45 12.14 -8.70
CA GLU A 41 9.80 13.12 -9.73
C GLU A 41 10.93 12.64 -10.65
N GLN A 42 11.81 11.73 -10.19
CA GLN A 42 12.94 11.26 -10.98
C GLN A 42 12.53 10.23 -12.05
N THR A 43 11.68 9.28 -11.69
CA THR A 43 11.19 8.24 -12.63
C THR A 43 9.88 8.63 -13.32
N GLY A 44 9.15 9.60 -12.76
CA GLY A 44 7.80 9.97 -13.16
C GLY A 44 6.72 8.98 -12.73
N LEU A 45 7.08 7.90 -12.02
CA LEU A 45 6.15 6.87 -11.54
C LEU A 45 5.36 7.36 -10.32
N TYR A 46 4.10 6.97 -10.25
CA TYR A 46 3.29 7.04 -9.03
C TYR A 46 3.53 5.77 -8.22
N LEU A 47 3.87 5.94 -6.95
CA LEU A 47 4.15 4.84 -6.04
C LEU A 47 3.11 4.81 -4.93
N THR A 48 2.86 3.62 -4.39
CA THR A 48 2.08 3.44 -3.17
C THR A 48 2.60 2.26 -2.37
N LEU A 49 2.52 2.37 -1.05
CA LEU A 49 2.63 1.23 -0.15
C LEU A 49 1.22 0.81 0.25
N SER A 50 0.84 -0.43 -0.05
CA SER A 50 -0.51 -0.94 0.20
C SER A 50 -0.51 -2.43 0.52
N ASN A 51 -1.58 -2.88 1.19
CA ASN A 51 -1.78 -4.29 1.48
C ASN A 51 -2.33 -5.00 0.24
N SER A 52 -1.47 -5.32 -0.74
CA SER A 52 -1.86 -6.11 -1.91
C SER A 52 -2.48 -7.45 -1.48
N ASN A 53 -3.66 -7.78 -1.97
CA ASN A 53 -4.31 -9.03 -1.63
C ASN A 53 -3.64 -10.18 -2.41
N THR A 54 -3.17 -11.20 -1.70
CA THR A 54 -2.59 -12.42 -2.28
C THR A 54 -3.54 -13.60 -2.19
N ASP A 55 -4.63 -13.47 -1.42
CA ASP A 55 -5.66 -14.49 -1.26
C ASP A 55 -7.08 -13.86 -1.34
N PRO A 56 -7.77 -14.03 -2.50
CA PRO A 56 -9.10 -13.46 -2.73
C PRO A 56 -10.20 -14.02 -1.82
N GLU A 57 -9.99 -15.15 -1.14
CA GLU A 57 -10.93 -15.67 -0.15
C GLU A 57 -11.01 -14.76 1.09
N TYR A 58 -9.94 -13.99 1.35
CA TYR A 58 -9.81 -13.09 2.49
C TYR A 58 -9.69 -11.64 2.05
N ALA A 59 -10.81 -11.03 1.67
CA ALA A 59 -10.83 -9.66 1.17
C ALA A 59 -10.18 -8.63 2.10
N ASN A 60 -10.19 -8.87 3.42
CA ASN A 60 -9.65 -8.03 4.47
C ASN A 60 -8.19 -8.34 4.84
N GLN A 61 -7.46 -9.14 4.06
CA GLN A 61 -6.05 -9.46 4.27
C GLN A 61 -5.19 -8.21 4.47
N ARG A 62 -4.34 -8.19 5.51
CA ARG A 62 -3.37 -7.11 5.79
C ARG A 62 -2.01 -7.61 6.26
N ASN A 63 -1.77 -8.92 6.24
CA ASN A 63 -0.52 -9.56 6.68
C ASN A 63 0.61 -9.48 5.63
N VAL A 64 0.40 -8.75 4.53
CA VAL A 64 1.39 -8.47 3.48
C VAL A 64 1.34 -6.98 3.16
N LEU A 65 2.49 -6.32 3.05
CA LEU A 65 2.64 -4.92 2.62
C LEU A 65 3.57 -4.87 1.42
N CYS A 66 3.14 -4.25 0.33
CA CYS A 66 3.89 -4.19 -0.92
C CYS A 66 4.14 -2.75 -1.36
N LEU A 67 5.26 -2.56 -2.07
CA LEU A 67 5.49 -1.41 -2.94
C LEU A 67 4.85 -1.70 -4.29
N ASN A 68 3.96 -0.81 -4.73
CA ASN A 68 3.31 -0.86 -6.03
C ASN A 68 3.58 0.44 -6.80
N ALA A 69 3.67 0.35 -8.12
CA ALA A 69 3.95 1.47 -9.01
C ALA A 69 2.95 1.56 -10.17
N SER A 70 2.71 2.78 -10.66
CA SER A 70 1.86 3.07 -11.81
C SER A 70 2.44 4.22 -12.63
N ARG A 71 2.26 4.17 -13.95
CA ARG A 71 2.62 5.28 -14.86
C ARG A 71 1.50 6.31 -15.03
N ASP A 72 0.25 5.90 -14.78
CA ASP A 72 -0.95 6.65 -15.17
C ASP A 72 -2.03 6.73 -14.08
N LEU A 73 -1.75 6.23 -12.87
CA LEU A 73 -2.70 6.07 -11.75
C LEU A 73 -3.82 5.05 -11.99
N LEU A 74 -3.89 4.43 -13.16
CA LEU A 74 -4.95 3.50 -13.55
C LEU A 74 -4.46 2.05 -13.50
N HIS A 75 -3.26 1.81 -14.01
CA HIS A 75 -2.67 0.48 -14.10
C HIS A 75 -1.52 0.37 -13.09
N TRP A 76 -1.63 -0.59 -12.17
CA TRP A 76 -0.71 -0.78 -11.05
C TRP A 76 0.03 -2.11 -11.15
N GLU A 77 1.32 -2.08 -10.84
CA GLU A 77 2.20 -3.23 -10.83
C GLU A 77 2.85 -3.39 -9.45
N LYS A 78 2.86 -4.61 -8.91
CA LYS A 78 3.63 -4.93 -7.71
C LYS A 78 5.11 -4.94 -8.03
N LYS A 79 5.88 -4.20 -7.24
CA LYS A 79 7.35 -4.07 -7.38
C LYS A 79 8.11 -4.88 -6.34
N ALA A 80 7.69 -4.83 -5.09
CA ALA A 80 8.33 -5.60 -4.02
C ALA A 80 7.34 -5.90 -2.88
N THR A 81 7.52 -7.03 -2.20
CA THR A 81 6.99 -7.23 -0.84
C THR A 81 7.95 -6.56 0.14
N LEU A 82 7.45 -5.66 0.98
CA LEU A 82 8.26 -4.96 1.97
C LEU A 82 8.15 -5.58 3.36
N LEU A 83 6.94 -5.99 3.74
CA LEU A 83 6.66 -6.73 4.97
C LEU A 83 5.71 -7.89 4.65
N GLU A 84 5.96 -9.02 5.28
CA GLU A 84 5.14 -10.23 5.21
C GLU A 84 5.20 -10.91 6.56
N ASP A 85 4.11 -11.55 6.98
CA ASP A 85 4.09 -12.29 8.22
C ASP A 85 5.06 -13.47 8.13
N ASP A 86 5.98 -13.52 9.07
CA ASP A 86 7.03 -14.53 9.20
C ASP A 86 6.86 -15.39 10.46
N LEU A 87 5.71 -15.29 11.15
CA LEU A 87 5.36 -16.16 12.26
C LEU A 87 4.97 -17.55 11.77
N ASP A 88 5.23 -18.58 12.60
CA ASP A 88 4.78 -19.95 12.37
C ASP A 88 3.29 -20.10 12.71
N LEU A 89 2.45 -19.39 11.97
CA LEU A 89 1.00 -19.42 12.09
C LEU A 89 0.38 -20.12 10.88
N PRO A 90 -0.70 -20.91 11.08
CA PRO A 90 -1.56 -21.28 9.97
C PRO A 90 -2.03 -20.04 9.21
N TRP A 91 -2.13 -20.12 7.88
CA TRP A 91 -2.50 -18.98 7.02
C TRP A 91 -3.77 -18.22 7.48
N PRO A 92 -4.88 -18.89 7.86
CA PRO A 92 -6.05 -18.17 8.38
C PRO A 92 -5.79 -17.39 9.67
N ASP A 93 -4.90 -17.89 10.52
CA ASP A 93 -4.51 -17.22 11.77
C ASP A 93 -3.56 -16.05 11.51
N SER A 94 -2.63 -16.19 10.55
CA SER A 94 -1.81 -15.07 10.08
C SER A 94 -2.69 -13.90 9.62
N ILE A 95 -3.71 -14.17 8.80
CA ILE A 95 -4.66 -13.15 8.34
C ILE A 95 -5.47 -12.56 9.50
N ARG A 96 -5.83 -13.40 10.48
CA ARG A 96 -6.66 -12.99 11.62
C ARG A 96 -5.92 -12.10 12.62
N TYR A 97 -4.63 -12.37 12.86
CA TYR A 97 -3.86 -11.75 13.94
C TYR A 97 -2.78 -10.78 13.46
N THR A 98 -2.31 -10.90 12.22
CA THR A 98 -1.26 -10.05 11.66
C THR A 98 -1.80 -9.00 10.70
N GLY A 99 -1.36 -7.75 10.87
CA GLY A 99 -1.76 -6.63 10.03
C GLY A 99 -0.73 -5.51 9.97
N PHE A 100 -0.19 -5.25 8.78
CA PHE A 100 0.71 -4.15 8.46
C PHE A 100 -0.08 -3.00 7.83
N GLN A 101 -0.89 -2.34 8.64
CA GLN A 101 -1.97 -1.49 8.16
C GLN A 101 -1.67 0.00 8.29
N TYR A 102 -2.43 0.79 7.53
CA TYR A 102 -2.47 2.25 7.66
C TYR A 102 -1.11 2.92 7.45
N VAL A 103 -0.24 2.28 6.66
CA VAL A 103 1.07 2.79 6.31
C VAL A 103 0.98 4.24 5.83
N ASP A 104 1.89 5.07 6.31
CA ASP A 104 2.21 6.33 5.64
C ASP A 104 3.71 6.41 5.42
N TRP A 105 4.11 7.10 4.36
CA TRP A 105 5.47 7.02 3.86
C TRP A 105 5.87 8.29 3.10
N GLN A 106 7.18 8.55 3.05
CA GLN A 106 7.77 9.67 2.30
C GLN A 106 9.13 9.28 1.70
N PHE A 107 9.53 10.00 0.66
CA PHE A 107 10.90 9.96 0.15
C PHE A 107 11.85 10.65 1.14
N ASP A 108 13.04 10.07 1.34
CA ASP A 108 14.12 10.65 2.14
C ASP A 108 15.37 10.70 1.28
N GLY A 109 15.76 11.92 0.90
CA GLY A 109 16.87 12.12 -0.01
C GLY A 109 16.95 13.50 -0.64
N ASP A 110 18.16 13.86 -1.07
CA ASP A 110 18.44 15.05 -1.88
C ASP A 110 18.81 14.63 -3.32
N PRO A 111 18.61 15.48 -4.34
CA PRO A 111 19.01 15.24 -5.73
C PRO A 111 20.42 14.66 -5.97
N ALA A 112 21.36 14.89 -5.05
CA ALA A 112 22.76 14.44 -5.07
C ALA A 112 23.12 13.42 -3.96
N GLY A 113 22.14 13.00 -3.14
CA GLY A 113 22.35 12.20 -1.91
C GLY A 113 21.63 10.85 -1.89
N ARG A 114 21.51 10.26 -0.67
CA ARG A 114 20.75 9.03 -0.36
C ARG A 114 19.34 9.11 -0.95
N GLN A 115 18.79 7.98 -1.38
CA GLN A 115 17.52 7.89 -2.09
C GLN A 115 16.67 6.79 -1.47
N ASP A 116 16.12 7.10 -0.32
CA ASP A 116 15.47 6.13 0.53
C ASP A 116 13.96 6.38 0.58
N LEU A 117 13.22 5.33 0.93
CA LEU A 117 11.80 5.42 1.24
C LEU A 117 11.64 5.15 2.74
N LEU A 118 11.16 6.13 3.49
CA LEU A 118 10.83 5.97 4.91
C LEU A 118 9.34 5.71 5.07
N TYR A 119 8.97 4.77 5.92
CA TYR A 119 7.58 4.46 6.17
C TYR A 119 7.32 4.04 7.60
N MET A 120 6.13 4.40 8.09
CA MET A 120 5.65 4.05 9.43
C MET A 120 4.35 3.26 9.30
N VAL A 121 4.24 2.18 10.07
CA VAL A 121 3.16 1.21 9.95
C VAL A 121 2.49 1.02 11.32
N ARG A 122 1.15 1.01 11.34
CA ARG A 122 0.39 0.48 12.47
C ARG A 122 0.44 -1.04 12.35
N THR A 123 1.07 -1.69 13.31
CA THR A 123 1.41 -3.11 13.20
C THR A 123 0.68 -3.90 14.28
N ALA A 124 -0.21 -4.79 13.84
CA ALA A 124 -0.72 -5.89 14.66
C ALA A 124 0.17 -7.10 14.35
N TYR A 125 0.95 -7.57 15.33
CA TYR A 125 1.91 -8.65 15.12
C TYR A 125 2.29 -9.28 16.47
N ASP A 126 2.41 -10.61 16.50
CA ASP A 126 2.91 -11.41 17.64
C ASP A 126 2.29 -10.99 18.98
N GLY A 127 1.08 -11.51 19.24
CA GLY A 127 0.28 -11.21 20.44
C GLY A 127 -0.73 -10.08 20.28
N ALA A 128 -0.99 -9.61 19.06
CA ALA A 128 -2.08 -8.68 18.80
C ALA A 128 -3.46 -9.36 18.98
N HIS A 129 -4.47 -8.59 19.39
CA HIS A 129 -5.82 -9.13 19.57
C HIS A 129 -6.42 -9.61 18.23
N ASN A 130 -6.21 -8.82 17.17
CA ASN A 130 -6.57 -9.12 15.78
C ASN A 130 -5.78 -8.18 14.85
N PHE A 131 -5.90 -8.40 13.54
CA PHE A 131 -5.23 -7.59 12.51
C PHE A 131 -5.63 -6.09 12.47
N HIS A 132 -6.75 -5.67 13.08
CA HIS A 132 -7.19 -4.26 13.18
C HIS A 132 -6.61 -3.53 14.41
N ASP A 133 -6.33 -4.29 15.47
CA ASP A 133 -5.91 -3.78 16.76
C ASP A 133 -4.38 -3.83 16.89
N ALA A 134 -3.73 -2.85 16.26
CA ALA A 134 -2.29 -2.70 16.30
C ALA A 134 -1.76 -2.57 17.75
N ASN A 135 -0.83 -3.45 18.10
CA ASN A 135 -0.09 -3.45 19.37
C ASN A 135 1.31 -2.83 19.24
N ARG A 136 1.73 -2.47 18.01
CA ARG A 136 3.04 -1.89 17.70
C ARG A 136 2.92 -0.75 16.71
N MET A 137 3.89 0.17 16.76
CA MET A 137 4.18 1.15 15.72
C MET A 137 5.61 0.88 15.22
N THR A 138 5.77 0.58 13.94
CA THR A 138 7.08 0.23 13.38
C THR A 138 7.52 1.25 12.34
N PHE A 139 8.77 1.69 12.42
CA PHE A 139 9.42 2.57 11.46
C PHE A 139 10.39 1.77 10.61
N HIS A 140 10.42 2.04 9.31
CA HIS A 140 11.21 1.29 8.34
C HIS A 140 11.84 2.22 7.31
N ARG A 141 12.92 1.74 6.70
CA ARG A 141 13.64 2.39 5.60
C ARG A 141 13.90 1.37 4.49
N VAL A 142 13.55 1.72 3.26
CA VAL A 142 14.03 1.04 2.06
C VAL A 142 15.17 1.86 1.48
N GLU A 143 16.40 1.41 1.67
CA GLU A 143 17.57 2.09 1.10
C GLU A 143 17.60 1.92 -0.43
N GLY A 144 17.84 3.01 -1.16
CA GLY A 144 17.97 2.94 -2.63
C GLY A 144 16.73 2.37 -3.32
N PHE A 145 15.52 2.74 -2.88
CA PHE A 145 14.25 2.11 -3.28
C PHE A 145 14.02 2.06 -4.80
N ARG A 146 14.65 2.95 -5.57
CA ARG A 146 14.57 2.96 -7.04
C ARG A 146 15.14 1.71 -7.70
N GLY A 147 16.03 0.97 -7.02
CA GLY A 147 16.49 -0.34 -7.48
C GLY A 147 15.38 -1.41 -7.50
N LEU A 148 14.23 -1.14 -6.88
CA LEU A 148 13.05 -2.02 -6.88
C LEU A 148 12.01 -1.67 -7.96
N LEU A 149 12.17 -0.54 -8.67
CA LEU A 149 11.14 0.00 -9.60
C LEU A 149 11.22 -0.58 -11.02
#